data_AF-A0AAD3H4U4-F1
#
_entry.id   AF-A0AAD3H4U4-F1
#
_cell.length_a   1.000
_cell.length_b   1.000
_cell.length_c   1.000
_cell.angle_alpha   90.00
_cell.angle_beta   90.00
_cell.angle_gamma   90.00
#
_symmetry.space_group_name_H-M   'P 1'
#
loop_
_entity.id
_entity.type
_entity.pdbx_description
1 polymer ?
#
loop_
_entity_poly.entity_id
_entity_poly.type
_entity_poly.pdbx_seq_one_letter_code
_entity_poly.pdbx_strand_id
1 'polypeptide(L)'
;MKNRLAELILEQIEAVLEREPSEDALFDLLRIASPKISRESLTDEKLYKKLILQIDVNKKSSLYERADKVVKALDTFYKECLKDAKQTCTSKTKKETSTTSSSAASRKRSLSDDERTEERSKKKGKVDPLSSKKFPLNFSALEKLPFLQKQRAKPFRKELSKKEHLEADVAFQCINLRGAIVHGRGPSVVYNAEGDDKEKSVHKIFEKNGGINSLTSIESIKDELMKRGPVVSTSFRLSESFLESETSRSRHFDKKLKDKVHPVLIVGWTNTAIGEAWNIISTTAKKATHVHQVAFGQLNIDEDCIAPNNNFNSWTWQEGPFFQVEIDKNDSKWLVEDKLNVVVSSEQLCELSTAVGGDFVQAANERKMFTLQNIRKPAHSRSCYLQKVSFFTGDKWNVLVKFRDENVGGNVDIDRDDDGFDNEDIFLRVQRRIRMRRYDDLYDFGD
;
A
#
# COMPACT_ATOMS: atom_id res chain seq x y z
N MET A 1 22.11 -8.90 30.79
CA MET A 1 21.54 -8.56 29.46
C MET A 1 21.72 -9.71 28.44
N LYS A 2 22.90 -10.32 28.29
CA LYS A 2 23.13 -11.44 27.34
C LYS A 2 22.23 -12.68 27.57
N ASN A 3 21.99 -13.07 28.82
CA ASN A 3 21.13 -14.22 29.13
C ASN A 3 19.67 -13.98 28.74
N ARG A 4 19.12 -12.80 29.04
CA ARG A 4 17.75 -12.42 28.67
C ARG A 4 17.54 -12.43 27.15
N LEU A 5 18.52 -11.97 26.37
CA LEU A 5 18.44 -12.04 24.91
C LEU A 5 18.41 -13.50 24.41
N ALA A 6 19.21 -14.38 25.02
CA ALA A 6 19.21 -15.80 24.66
C ALA A 6 17.88 -16.48 25.01
N GLU A 7 17.27 -16.17 26.16
CA GLU A 7 15.93 -16.66 26.53
C GLU A 7 14.87 -16.25 25.51
N LEU A 8 14.88 -14.99 25.09
CA LEU A 8 13.93 -14.46 24.10
C LEU A 8 14.10 -15.10 22.73
N ILE A 9 15.34 -15.36 22.30
CA ILE A 9 15.59 -16.08 21.06
C ILE A 9 15.06 -17.51 21.15
N LEU A 10 15.27 -18.21 22.26
CA LEU A 10 14.76 -19.57 22.48
C LEU A 10 13.22 -19.60 22.46
N GLU A 11 12.57 -18.67 23.15
CA GLU A 11 11.10 -18.55 23.17
C GLU A 11 10.53 -18.30 21.76
N GLN A 12 11.16 -17.42 20.98
CA GLN A 12 10.73 -17.17 19.60
C GLN A 12 10.89 -18.38 18.71
N ILE A 13 11.98 -19.15 18.87
CA ILE A 13 12.21 -20.38 18.10
C ILE A 13 11.17 -21.43 18.48
N GLU A 14 10.95 -21.68 19.77
CA GLU A 14 9.96 -22.65 20.25
C GLU A 14 8.55 -22.32 19.73
N ALA A 15 8.14 -21.05 19.76
CA ALA A 15 6.85 -20.62 19.21
C ALA A 15 6.70 -20.89 17.70
N VAL A 16 7.80 -20.88 16.94
CA VAL A 16 7.78 -21.26 15.52
C VAL A 16 7.77 -22.79 15.35
N LEU A 17 8.49 -23.52 16.21
CA LEU A 17 8.55 -24.98 16.20
C LEU A 17 7.21 -25.66 16.58
N GLU A 18 6.31 -24.97 17.27
CA GLU A 18 4.94 -25.45 17.54
C GLU A 18 4.04 -25.46 16.30
N ARG A 19 4.44 -24.83 15.20
CA ARG A 19 3.70 -24.80 13.93
C ARG A 19 4.01 -26.02 13.08
N GLU A 20 3.14 -26.35 12.12
CA GLU A 20 3.46 -27.38 11.13
C GLU A 20 4.62 -26.94 10.22
N PRO A 21 5.58 -27.85 9.90
CA PRO A 21 6.66 -27.60 8.96
C PRO A 21 6.12 -27.08 7.63
N SER A 22 6.58 -25.89 7.22
CA SER A 22 6.13 -25.22 6.00
C SER A 22 7.15 -24.17 5.56
N GLU A 23 7.09 -23.76 4.29
CA GLU A 23 7.98 -22.72 3.76
C GLU A 23 7.85 -21.40 4.53
N ASP A 24 6.63 -20.99 4.89
CA ASP A 24 6.39 -19.77 5.67
C ASP A 24 6.93 -19.89 7.10
N ALA A 25 6.77 -21.04 7.76
CA ALA A 25 7.34 -21.26 9.09
C ALA A 25 8.88 -21.29 9.06
N LEU A 26 9.48 -21.86 8.02
CA LEU A 26 10.92 -21.81 7.79
C LEU A 26 11.41 -20.36 7.57
N PHE A 27 10.65 -19.55 6.83
CA PHE A 27 10.96 -18.14 6.62
C PHE A 27 10.94 -17.35 7.93
N ASP A 28 9.88 -17.50 8.74
CA ASP A 28 9.76 -16.86 10.04
C ASP A 28 10.91 -17.27 10.98
N LEU A 29 11.28 -18.55 10.99
CA LEU A 29 12.39 -19.10 11.76
C LEU A 29 13.73 -18.46 11.40
N LEU A 30 14.08 -18.42 10.10
CA LEU A 30 15.36 -17.84 9.65
C LEU A 30 15.40 -16.31 9.84
N ARG A 31 14.24 -15.65 9.86
CA ARG A 31 14.13 -14.21 10.10
C ARG A 31 14.53 -13.81 11.53
N ILE A 32 14.44 -14.72 12.50
CA ILE A 32 14.93 -14.51 13.87
C ILE A 32 16.44 -14.19 13.85
N ALA A 33 17.23 -14.95 13.08
CA ALA A 33 18.68 -14.73 12.96
C ALA A 33 19.08 -13.68 11.92
N SER A 34 18.25 -13.50 10.88
CA SER A 34 18.53 -12.58 9.77
C SER A 34 17.25 -11.84 9.33
N PRO A 35 16.89 -10.71 9.98
CA PRO A 35 15.62 -10.01 9.76
C PRO A 35 15.35 -9.53 8.33
N LYS A 36 16.40 -9.45 7.49
CA LYS A 36 16.34 -8.94 6.11
C LYS A 36 16.46 -10.04 5.06
N ILE A 37 16.22 -11.29 5.42
CA ILE A 37 16.25 -12.42 4.49
C ILE A 37 15.14 -12.30 3.42
N SER A 38 15.45 -12.61 2.16
CA SER A 38 14.47 -12.76 1.08
C SER A 38 13.98 -14.21 0.99
N ARG A 39 12.74 -14.44 0.50
CA ARG A 39 12.20 -15.80 0.34
C ARG A 39 13.05 -16.69 -0.59
N GLU A 40 13.71 -16.08 -1.57
CA GLU A 40 14.62 -16.78 -2.50
C GLU A 40 15.85 -17.38 -1.78
N SER A 41 16.20 -16.88 -0.60
CA SER A 41 17.37 -17.33 0.17
C SER A 41 17.05 -18.46 1.15
N LEU A 42 15.82 -18.99 1.16
CA LEU A 42 15.36 -20.00 2.12
C LEU A 42 16.16 -21.32 2.09
N THR A 43 16.78 -21.64 0.95
CA THR A 43 17.62 -22.84 0.79
C THR A 43 19.08 -22.62 1.17
N ASP A 44 19.48 -21.43 1.63
CA ASP A 44 20.86 -21.16 2.03
C ASP A 44 21.16 -21.72 3.43
N GLU A 45 21.90 -22.84 3.46
CA GLU A 45 22.35 -23.52 4.69
C GLU A 45 23.17 -22.59 5.61
N LYS A 46 23.79 -21.53 5.08
CA LYS A 46 24.55 -20.56 5.89
C LYS A 46 23.66 -19.81 6.87
N LEU A 47 22.42 -19.50 6.48
CA LEU A 47 21.47 -18.80 7.33
C LEU A 47 21.00 -19.69 8.49
N TYR A 48 20.83 -20.98 8.22
CA TYR A 48 20.53 -21.98 9.24
C TYR A 48 21.69 -22.15 10.24
N LYS A 49 22.92 -22.29 9.75
CA LYS A 49 24.13 -22.36 10.61
C LYS A 49 24.28 -21.11 11.48
N LYS A 50 23.95 -19.93 10.95
CA LYS A 50 23.97 -18.68 11.70
C LYS A 50 22.95 -18.66 12.83
N LEU A 51 21.76 -19.23 12.62
CA LEU A 51 20.74 -19.39 13.67
C LEU A 51 21.22 -20.33 14.77
N ILE A 52 21.78 -21.51 14.43
CA ILE A 52 22.37 -22.44 15.40
C ILE A 52 23.47 -21.75 16.23
N LEU A 53 24.35 -21.00 15.58
CA LEU A 53 25.43 -20.29 16.27
C LEU A 53 24.89 -19.27 17.29
N GLN A 54 23.75 -18.62 17.03
CA GLN A 54 23.14 -17.70 18.00
C GLN A 54 22.58 -18.42 19.24
N ILE A 55 22.21 -19.70 19.10
CA ILE A 55 21.73 -20.56 20.19
C ILE A 55 22.93 -21.13 20.99
N ASP A 56 24.01 -21.53 20.32
CA ASP A 56 25.16 -22.25 20.89
C ASP A 56 26.20 -21.36 21.61
N VAL A 57 26.03 -20.03 21.66
CA VAL A 57 27.00 -19.11 22.30
C VAL A 57 27.12 -19.31 23.83
N ASN A 58 26.24 -20.10 24.46
CA ASN A 58 26.13 -20.17 25.93
C ASN A 58 26.30 -21.58 26.52
N LYS A 59 27.36 -22.32 26.15
CA LYS A 59 27.70 -23.63 26.74
C LYS A 59 27.93 -23.65 28.26
N LYS A 60 28.01 -22.48 28.91
CA LYS A 60 28.18 -22.33 30.37
C LYS A 60 26.92 -21.78 31.08
N SER A 61 25.79 -21.65 30.39
CA SER A 61 24.54 -21.12 30.96
C SER A 61 23.66 -22.24 31.50
N SER A 62 22.85 -21.94 32.53
CA SER A 62 21.75 -22.81 32.99
C SER A 62 20.73 -23.13 31.89
N LEU A 63 20.73 -22.37 30.79
CA LEU A 63 19.89 -22.57 29.62
C LEU A 63 20.42 -23.62 28.64
N TYR A 64 21.60 -24.19 28.88
CA TYR A 64 22.26 -25.10 27.94
C TYR A 64 21.40 -26.34 27.60
N GLU A 65 20.75 -26.95 28.59
CA GLU A 65 19.88 -28.11 28.35
C GLU A 65 18.65 -27.77 27.51
N ARG A 66 18.05 -26.59 27.72
CA ARG A 66 16.93 -26.10 26.91
C ARG A 66 17.39 -25.82 25.49
N ALA A 67 18.54 -25.14 25.34
CA ALA A 67 19.12 -24.85 24.04
C ALA A 67 19.44 -26.11 23.23
N ASP A 68 20.01 -27.15 23.85
CA ASP A 68 20.30 -28.43 23.18
C ASP A 68 19.02 -29.14 22.69
N LYS A 69 17.96 -29.14 23.51
CA LYS A 69 16.64 -29.66 23.10
C LYS A 69 16.06 -28.88 21.92
N VAL A 70 16.13 -27.56 21.97
CA VAL A 70 15.66 -26.69 20.88
C VAL A 70 16.45 -26.93 19.60
N VAL A 71 17.78 -27.06 19.66
CA VAL A 71 18.62 -27.34 18.47
C VAL A 71 18.25 -28.68 17.82
N LYS A 72 17.99 -29.73 18.60
CA LYS A 72 17.57 -31.04 18.07
C LYS A 72 16.18 -30.98 17.40
N ALA A 73 15.24 -30.27 18.01
CA ALA A 73 13.92 -30.05 17.42
C ALA A 73 14.02 -29.21 16.14
N LEU A 74 14.86 -28.17 16.16
CA LEU A 74 15.14 -27.29 15.04
C LEU A 74 15.75 -28.02 13.84
N ASP A 75 16.72 -28.91 14.06
CA ASP A 75 17.33 -29.75 13.01
C ASP A 75 16.32 -30.66 12.32
N THR A 76 15.38 -31.20 13.09
CA THR A 76 14.32 -32.07 12.57
C THR A 76 13.35 -31.23 11.73
N PHE A 77 12.86 -30.13 12.29
CA PHE A 77 11.94 -29.20 11.64
C PHE A 77 12.51 -28.64 10.32
N TYR A 78 13.77 -28.19 10.32
CA TYR A 78 14.44 -27.65 9.14
C TYR A 78 14.51 -28.69 8.00
N LYS A 79 14.84 -29.95 8.33
CA LYS A 79 14.89 -31.05 7.35
C LYS A 79 13.52 -31.37 6.78
N GLU A 80 12.45 -31.27 7.56
CA GLU A 80 11.07 -31.48 7.11
C GLU A 80 10.63 -30.36 6.16
N CYS A 81 10.83 -29.09 6.52
CA CYS A 81 10.54 -27.96 5.63
C CYS A 81 11.25 -28.06 4.27
N LEU A 82 12.51 -28.51 4.24
CA LEU A 82 13.26 -28.70 3.00
C LEU A 82 12.76 -29.88 2.14
N LYS A 83 12.20 -30.93 2.76
CA LYS A 83 11.58 -32.04 2.02
C LYS A 83 10.32 -31.57 1.29
N ASP A 84 9.47 -30.81 1.98
CA ASP A 84 8.22 -30.30 1.42
C ASP A 84 8.45 -29.29 0.30
N ALA A 85 9.48 -28.43 0.44
CA ALA A 85 9.89 -27.50 -0.62
C ALA A 85 10.38 -28.21 -1.89
N LYS A 86 11.05 -29.37 -1.77
CA LYS A 86 11.49 -30.16 -2.93
C LYS A 86 10.33 -30.89 -3.61
N GLN A 87 9.33 -31.35 -2.84
CA GLN A 87 8.16 -32.03 -3.39
C GLN A 87 7.22 -31.08 -4.15
N THR A 88 7.08 -29.83 -3.70
CA THR A 88 6.27 -28.81 -4.38
C THR A 88 6.91 -28.32 -5.69
N CYS A 89 8.24 -28.34 -5.82
CA CYS A 89 8.91 -28.04 -7.09
C CYS A 89 8.80 -29.18 -8.12
N THR A 90 8.89 -30.44 -7.69
CA THR A 90 8.85 -31.60 -8.61
C THR A 90 7.45 -31.90 -9.17
N SER A 91 6.40 -31.52 -8.46
CA SER A 91 5.01 -31.69 -8.89
C SER A 91 4.54 -30.62 -9.89
N LYS A 92 5.21 -29.46 -9.98
CA LYS A 92 4.87 -28.41 -10.96
C LYS A 92 5.41 -28.69 -12.36
N THR A 93 6.45 -29.49 -12.52
CA THR A 93 7.07 -29.76 -13.84
C THR A 93 6.44 -30.92 -14.61
N LYS A 94 5.53 -31.70 -13.99
CA LYS A 94 4.96 -32.92 -14.61
C LYS A 94 3.52 -32.77 -15.13
N LYS A 95 2.97 -31.55 -15.16
CA LYS A 95 1.56 -31.30 -15.51
C LYS A 95 1.34 -30.38 -16.71
N GLU A 96 2.22 -30.45 -17.71
CA GLU A 96 2.02 -29.84 -19.03
C GLU A 96 2.45 -30.80 -20.14
N THR A 97 1.67 -31.86 -20.39
CA THR A 97 1.63 -32.61 -21.68
C THR A 97 0.54 -33.68 -21.63
N SER A 98 -0.72 -33.25 -21.84
CA SER A 98 -1.94 -34.04 -22.16
C SER A 98 -3.14 -33.11 -21.89
N THR A 99 -4.15 -32.87 -22.72
CA THR A 99 -4.58 -33.41 -24.01
C THR A 99 -5.59 -32.42 -24.63
N THR A 100 -5.52 -32.32 -25.94
CA THR A 100 -6.46 -31.95 -27.01
C THR A 100 -7.98 -31.83 -26.73
N SER A 101 -8.57 -30.76 -27.33
CA SER A 101 -9.78 -30.69 -28.19
C SER A 101 -11.20 -31.03 -27.70
N SER A 102 -12.14 -30.25 -28.28
CA SER A 102 -13.60 -30.44 -28.46
C SER A 102 -14.47 -29.87 -27.33
N SER A 103 -15.63 -29.26 -27.52
CA SER A 103 -16.45 -28.95 -28.70
C SER A 103 -17.58 -28.02 -28.23
N ALA A 104 -18.13 -27.25 -29.17
CA ALA A 104 -19.29 -26.40 -28.98
C ALA A 104 -20.55 -27.18 -28.56
N ALA A 105 -21.41 -26.56 -27.74
CA ALA A 105 -22.84 -26.82 -27.75
C ALA A 105 -23.62 -25.65 -27.13
N SER A 106 -24.36 -24.96 -27.99
CA SER A 106 -25.52 -24.12 -27.67
C SER A 106 -26.52 -24.86 -26.78
N ARG A 107 -27.07 -24.18 -25.75
CA ARG A 107 -28.42 -24.46 -25.24
C ARG A 107 -29.11 -23.19 -24.76
N LYS A 108 -30.08 -22.75 -25.58
CA LYS A 108 -31.24 -21.95 -25.19
C LYS A 108 -32.14 -22.76 -24.25
N ARG A 109 -32.83 -22.05 -23.34
CA ARG A 109 -34.12 -22.33 -22.65
C ARG A 109 -34.00 -21.84 -21.20
N SER A 110 -34.98 -21.27 -20.54
CA SER A 110 -36.30 -20.73 -20.88
C SER A 110 -36.82 -20.14 -19.58
N LEU A 111 -37.54 -19.03 -19.66
CA LEU A 111 -38.34 -18.49 -18.57
C LEU A 111 -39.41 -19.50 -18.12
N SER A 112 -39.60 -19.61 -16.82
CA SER A 112 -40.91 -19.84 -16.21
C SER A 112 -40.88 -19.35 -14.77
N ASP A 113 -41.82 -18.45 -14.50
CA ASP A 113 -42.41 -18.18 -13.19
C ASP A 113 -42.84 -19.48 -12.52
N ASP A 114 -42.65 -19.61 -11.19
CA ASP A 114 -43.76 -19.69 -10.25
C ASP A 114 -43.32 -19.99 -8.81
N GLU A 115 -44.17 -19.49 -7.91
CA GLU A 115 -44.46 -19.99 -6.55
C GLU A 115 -43.48 -19.73 -5.39
N ARG A 116 -43.86 -18.68 -4.66
CA ARG A 116 -43.79 -18.54 -3.20
C ARG A 116 -44.03 -19.87 -2.48
N THR A 117 -43.09 -20.25 -1.62
CA THR A 117 -43.36 -21.08 -0.45
C THR A 117 -42.65 -20.47 0.77
N GLU A 118 -43.44 -19.96 1.70
CA GLU A 118 -42.99 -19.51 3.01
C GLU A 118 -42.66 -20.72 3.89
N GLU A 119 -41.40 -21.15 3.90
CA GLU A 119 -40.91 -22.09 4.91
C GLU A 119 -40.19 -21.34 6.04
N ARG A 120 -40.92 -21.18 7.15
CA ARG A 120 -40.39 -20.79 8.47
C ARG A 120 -39.38 -21.84 8.96
N SER A 121 -38.14 -21.70 8.53
CA SER A 121 -37.00 -22.43 9.07
C SER A 121 -36.62 -21.84 10.44
N LYS A 122 -36.82 -22.64 11.48
CA LYS A 122 -36.28 -22.41 12.83
C LYS A 122 -34.75 -22.39 12.75
N LYS A 123 -34.16 -21.19 12.62
CA LYS A 123 -32.73 -20.94 12.77
C LYS A 123 -32.31 -21.29 14.20
N LYS A 124 -31.96 -22.56 14.43
CA LYS A 124 -31.06 -22.94 15.52
C LYS A 124 -29.76 -22.19 15.27
N GLY A 125 -29.41 -21.30 16.19
CA GLY A 125 -28.15 -20.57 16.19
C GLY A 125 -26.98 -21.54 16.13
N LYS A 126 -26.48 -21.79 14.93
CA LYS A 126 -25.09 -22.17 14.73
C LYS A 126 -24.31 -20.94 15.19
N VAL A 127 -23.80 -21.01 16.41
CA VAL A 127 -22.69 -20.16 16.84
C VAL A 127 -21.60 -20.50 15.84
N ASP A 128 -21.42 -19.65 14.84
CA ASP A 128 -20.24 -19.74 13.99
C ASP A 128 -19.05 -19.72 14.95
N PRO A 129 -18.20 -20.75 14.95
CA PRO A 129 -16.99 -20.72 15.74
C PRO A 129 -16.27 -19.47 15.28
N LEU A 130 -16.21 -18.47 16.16
CA LEU A 130 -15.56 -17.18 15.94
C LEU A 130 -14.30 -17.47 15.16
N SER A 131 -14.34 -17.20 13.86
CA SER A 131 -13.22 -17.36 12.97
C SER A 131 -12.17 -16.45 13.56
N SER A 132 -11.24 -17.05 14.32
CA SER A 132 -10.15 -16.35 14.95
C SER A 132 -9.30 -15.89 13.79
N LYS A 133 -9.62 -14.72 13.23
CA LYS A 133 -8.84 -14.09 12.18
C LYS A 133 -7.43 -14.03 12.72
N LYS A 134 -6.56 -14.89 12.20
CA LYS A 134 -5.17 -14.93 12.62
C LYS A 134 -4.51 -13.69 12.05
N PHE A 135 -4.41 -12.64 12.88
CA PHE A 135 -3.60 -11.48 12.56
C PHE A 135 -2.12 -11.91 12.46
N PRO A 136 -1.34 -11.37 11.53
CA PRO A 136 0.09 -11.63 11.48
C PRO A 136 0.76 -11.12 12.76
N LEU A 137 1.85 -11.78 13.18
CA LEU A 137 2.64 -11.38 14.36
C LEU A 137 3.22 -9.97 14.22
N ASN A 138 3.50 -9.55 12.99
CA ASN A 138 4.04 -8.24 12.66
C ASN A 138 3.30 -7.69 11.46
N PHE A 139 2.95 -6.40 11.52
CA PHE A 139 2.32 -5.71 10.41
C PHE A 139 2.76 -4.25 10.39
N SER A 140 3.03 -3.74 9.19
CA SER A 140 3.32 -2.33 8.97
C SER A 140 2.59 -1.86 7.73
N ALA A 141 1.68 -0.90 7.89
CA ALA A 141 1.02 -0.23 6.78
C ALA A 141 2.02 0.49 5.87
N LEU A 142 3.19 0.87 6.40
CA LEU A 142 4.26 1.50 5.62
C LEU A 142 4.96 0.52 4.68
N GLU A 143 4.94 -0.78 4.96
CA GLU A 143 5.50 -1.80 4.04
C GLU A 143 4.66 -1.93 2.76
N LYS A 144 3.38 -1.55 2.81
CA LYS A 144 2.53 -1.43 1.62
C LYS A 144 2.86 -0.24 0.75
N LEU A 145 3.81 0.61 1.15
CA LEU A 145 4.25 1.80 0.43
C LEU A 145 5.72 1.67 0.02
N PRO A 146 6.06 0.84 -0.99
CA PRO A 146 7.45 0.66 -1.43
C PRO A 146 8.16 1.97 -1.76
N PHE A 147 7.42 2.97 -2.27
CA PHE A 147 7.97 4.29 -2.58
C PHE A 147 8.40 5.09 -1.34
N LEU A 148 7.76 4.91 -0.18
CA LEU A 148 8.22 5.52 1.07
C LEU A 148 9.57 4.98 1.52
N GLN A 149 9.86 3.71 1.22
CA GLN A 149 11.16 3.11 1.53
C GLN A 149 12.28 3.70 0.65
N LYS A 150 11.96 4.05 -0.59
CA LYS A 150 12.88 4.65 -1.56
C LYS A 150 13.07 6.16 -1.33
N GLN A 151 11.99 6.88 -1.00
CA GLN A 151 11.98 8.33 -0.81
C GLN A 151 12.45 8.78 0.60
N ARG A 152 13.47 8.13 1.17
CA ARG A 152 14.05 8.42 2.50
C ARG A 152 14.46 9.89 2.76
N ALA A 153 14.34 10.80 1.79
CA ALA A 153 14.87 12.15 1.86
C ALA A 153 13.85 13.31 1.85
N LYS A 154 12.58 13.10 1.47
CA LYS A 154 11.59 14.20 1.45
C LYS A 154 10.23 13.72 1.98
N PRO A 155 10.06 13.56 3.31
CA PRO A 155 8.73 13.31 3.85
C PRO A 155 7.76 14.41 3.41
N PHE A 156 6.47 14.07 3.32
CA PHE A 156 5.31 14.87 2.90
C PHE A 156 5.06 16.17 3.71
N ARG A 157 6.11 16.93 4.04
CA ARG A 157 6.03 18.15 4.83
C ARG A 157 6.90 19.25 4.25
N LYS A 158 6.23 20.32 3.84
CA LYS A 158 6.72 21.68 4.10
C LYS A 158 6.88 21.84 5.63
N GLU A 159 7.77 22.71 6.05
CA GLU A 159 8.24 22.90 7.43
C GLU A 159 7.14 22.69 8.49
N LEU A 160 7.50 22.06 9.62
CA LEU A 160 6.60 21.82 10.75
C LEU A 160 5.77 23.07 11.07
N SER A 161 4.45 22.94 10.92
CA SER A 161 3.49 23.98 11.25
C SER A 161 3.55 24.33 12.75
N LYS A 162 2.98 25.47 13.12
CA LYS A 162 2.90 25.91 14.53
C LYS A 162 2.23 24.81 15.37
N LYS A 163 2.65 24.66 16.64
CA LYS A 163 2.13 23.64 17.58
C LYS A 163 0.61 23.59 17.70
N GLU A 164 -0.07 24.69 17.37
CA GLU A 164 -1.52 24.82 17.36
C GLU A 164 -2.24 23.93 16.33
N HIS A 165 -1.52 23.35 15.37
CA HIS A 165 -2.08 22.53 14.29
C HIS A 165 -1.77 21.04 14.44
N LEU A 166 -1.31 20.57 15.61
CA LEU A 166 -0.88 19.18 15.80
C LEU A 166 -1.97 18.17 15.40
N GLU A 167 -3.21 18.42 15.82
CA GLU A 167 -4.34 17.56 15.49
C GLU A 167 -4.61 17.51 13.97
N ALA A 168 -4.67 18.68 13.33
CA ALA A 168 -4.87 18.78 11.90
C ALA A 168 -3.74 18.09 11.11
N ASP A 169 -2.50 18.29 11.54
CA ASP A 169 -1.34 17.64 10.94
C ASP A 169 -1.42 16.10 11.01
N VAL A 170 -1.81 15.54 12.16
CA VAL A 170 -1.98 14.08 12.31
C VAL A 170 -3.12 13.58 11.42
N ALA A 171 -4.25 14.30 11.40
CA ALA A 171 -5.40 13.95 10.59
C ALA A 171 -5.06 13.93 9.08
N PHE A 172 -4.44 15.00 8.58
CA PHE A 172 -4.03 15.07 7.18
C PHE A 172 -2.91 14.08 6.85
N GLN A 173 -1.99 13.80 7.78
CA GLN A 173 -1.00 12.74 7.58
C GLN A 173 -1.68 11.36 7.43
N CYS A 174 -2.72 11.08 8.22
CA CYS A 174 -3.51 9.86 8.09
C CYS A 174 -4.18 9.79 6.70
N ILE A 175 -4.87 10.85 6.29
CA ILE A 175 -5.54 10.95 4.98
C ILE A 175 -4.54 10.75 3.84
N ASN A 176 -3.42 11.46 3.87
CA ASN A 176 -2.37 11.37 2.85
C ASN A 176 -1.78 9.96 2.76
N LEU A 177 -1.51 9.30 3.89
CA LEU A 177 -0.97 7.94 3.90
C LEU A 177 -1.98 6.90 3.42
N ARG A 178 -3.26 7.03 3.80
CA ARG A 178 -4.33 6.16 3.27
C ARG A 178 -4.53 6.37 1.77
N GLY A 179 -4.51 7.61 1.32
CA GLY A 179 -4.51 7.97 -0.10
C GLY A 179 -3.36 7.33 -0.85
N ALA A 180 -2.15 7.44 -0.31
CA ALA A 180 -0.95 6.77 -0.82
C ALA A 180 -1.10 5.25 -0.94
N ILE A 181 -1.72 4.60 0.06
CA ILE A 181 -1.95 3.13 0.06
C ILE A 181 -2.92 2.76 -1.06
N VAL A 182 -4.01 3.50 -1.18
CA VAL A 182 -5.05 3.26 -2.19
C VAL A 182 -4.52 3.55 -3.59
N HIS A 183 -3.72 4.60 -3.73
CA HIS A 183 -3.06 4.99 -4.97
C HIS A 183 -1.92 4.03 -5.36
N GLY A 184 -1.32 3.34 -4.37
CA GLY A 184 -0.15 2.48 -4.54
C GLY A 184 1.16 3.26 -4.80
N ARG A 185 1.12 4.59 -4.73
CA ARG A 185 2.20 5.52 -5.11
C ARG A 185 2.19 6.79 -4.24
N GLY A 186 3.23 7.61 -4.38
CA GLY A 186 3.30 8.89 -3.71
C GLY A 186 2.27 9.86 -4.30
N PRO A 187 1.33 10.41 -3.52
CA PRO A 187 0.40 11.41 -4.03
C PRO A 187 1.15 12.71 -4.36
N SER A 188 0.82 13.37 -5.48
CA SER A 188 1.29 14.74 -5.74
C SER A 188 0.41 15.78 -5.04
N VAL A 189 -0.87 15.47 -4.83
CA VAL A 189 -1.77 16.27 -3.99
C VAL A 189 -1.59 15.89 -2.53
N VAL A 190 -1.14 16.82 -1.70
CA VAL A 190 -0.87 16.60 -0.28
C VAL A 190 -1.71 17.56 0.54
N TYR A 191 -2.60 17.02 1.38
CA TYR A 191 -3.37 17.80 2.32
C TYR A 191 -2.49 18.25 3.48
N ASN A 192 -2.64 19.49 3.93
CA ASN A 192 -1.88 20.05 5.04
C ASN A 192 -2.74 21.05 5.82
N ALA A 193 -2.33 21.35 7.06
CA ALA A 193 -3.07 22.24 7.96
C ALA A 193 -2.95 23.73 7.60
N GLU A 194 -2.06 24.11 6.67
CA GLU A 194 -1.86 25.51 6.27
C GLU A 194 -2.87 25.96 5.20
N GLY A 195 -3.49 25.03 4.48
CA GLY A 195 -4.51 25.32 3.47
C GLY A 195 -5.92 25.38 4.05
N ASP A 196 -6.53 26.57 4.02
CA ASP A 196 -7.96 26.93 4.14
C ASP A 196 -8.84 26.33 5.25
N ASP A 197 -8.38 25.35 6.01
CA ASP A 197 -9.18 24.74 7.07
C ASP A 197 -8.99 25.45 8.40
N LYS A 198 -10.03 26.20 8.80
CA LYS A 198 -10.20 26.70 10.17
C LYS A 198 -10.37 25.57 11.18
N GLU A 199 -10.64 24.35 10.70
CA GLU A 199 -10.85 23.18 11.53
C GLU A 199 -9.53 22.62 12.04
N LYS A 200 -9.36 22.66 13.36
CA LYS A 200 -8.14 22.16 14.00
C LYS A 200 -8.25 20.72 14.48
N SER A 201 -9.47 20.21 14.73
CA SER A 201 -9.64 18.91 15.38
C SER A 201 -9.65 17.73 14.42
N VAL A 202 -9.07 16.59 14.82
CA VAL A 202 -9.04 15.35 14.01
C VAL A 202 -10.45 14.92 13.57
N HIS A 203 -11.42 14.99 14.49
CA HIS A 203 -12.80 14.59 14.24
C HIS A 203 -13.44 15.38 13.09
N LYS A 204 -13.44 16.71 13.18
CA LYS A 204 -14.05 17.57 12.15
C LYS A 204 -13.41 17.36 10.77
N ILE A 205 -12.08 17.25 10.73
CA ILE A 205 -11.36 16.97 9.48
C ILE A 205 -11.81 15.64 8.90
N PHE A 206 -11.91 14.57 9.69
CA PHE A 206 -12.40 13.28 9.17
C PHE A 206 -13.85 13.34 8.72
N GLU A 207 -14.74 14.01 9.47
CA GLU A 207 -16.13 14.22 9.04
C GLU A 207 -16.22 14.92 7.68
N LYS A 208 -15.51 16.05 7.53
CA LYS A 208 -15.44 16.80 6.26
C LYS A 208 -14.92 15.94 5.10
N ASN A 209 -14.03 14.99 5.39
CA ASN A 209 -13.36 14.15 4.41
C ASN A 209 -13.99 12.75 4.24
N GLY A 210 -15.27 12.62 4.59
CA GLY A 210 -16.08 11.42 4.30
C GLY A 210 -16.44 10.57 5.52
N GLY A 211 -16.44 11.16 6.71
CA GLY A 211 -16.94 10.55 7.94
C GLY A 211 -15.87 9.94 8.84
N ILE A 212 -16.26 9.68 10.09
CA ILE A 212 -15.42 9.01 11.10
C ILE A 212 -15.84 7.55 11.27
N ASN A 213 -14.86 6.68 11.47
CA ASN A 213 -15.04 5.33 11.97
C ASN A 213 -14.33 5.17 13.32
N SER A 214 -15.08 4.93 14.39
CA SER A 214 -14.55 4.71 15.74
C SER A 214 -14.20 3.23 15.96
N LEU A 215 -13.00 2.98 16.48
CA LEU A 215 -12.42 1.65 16.63
C LEU A 215 -12.26 1.35 18.13
N THR A 216 -13.16 0.52 18.67
CA THR A 216 -13.30 0.30 20.13
C THR A 216 -12.55 -0.93 20.65
N SER A 217 -11.91 -1.70 19.77
CA SER A 217 -11.17 -2.93 20.14
C SER A 217 -9.84 -3.04 19.40
N ILE A 218 -8.87 -3.73 20.00
CA ILE A 218 -7.57 -4.01 19.38
C ILE A 218 -7.75 -4.73 18.04
N GLU A 219 -8.69 -5.68 17.98
CA GLU A 219 -9.02 -6.42 16.77
C GLU A 219 -9.56 -5.51 15.66
N SER A 220 -10.43 -4.55 16.01
CA SER A 220 -10.94 -3.56 15.05
C SER A 220 -9.84 -2.63 14.54
N ILE A 221 -8.91 -2.22 15.40
CA ILE A 221 -7.74 -1.41 15.02
C ILE A 221 -6.83 -2.20 14.07
N LYS A 222 -6.52 -3.46 14.40
CA LYS A 222 -5.71 -4.34 13.54
C LYS A 222 -6.37 -4.61 12.19
N ASP A 223 -7.66 -4.91 12.15
CA ASP A 223 -8.43 -5.17 10.91
C ASP A 223 -8.46 -3.92 10.02
N GLU A 224 -8.66 -2.73 10.61
CA GLU A 224 -8.63 -1.45 9.90
C GLU A 224 -7.24 -1.13 9.33
N LEU A 225 -6.18 -1.29 10.14
CA LEU A 225 -4.79 -1.13 9.71
C LEU A 225 -4.45 -2.03 8.52
N MET A 226 -4.89 -3.29 8.57
CA MET A 226 -4.65 -4.26 7.50
C MET A 226 -5.44 -3.96 6.23
N LYS A 227 -6.66 -3.45 6.34
CA LYS A 227 -7.52 -3.27 5.16
C LYS A 227 -7.39 -1.89 4.54
N ARG A 228 -7.33 -0.85 5.35
CA ARG A 228 -7.50 0.55 4.94
C ARG A 228 -6.31 1.44 5.27
N GLY A 229 -5.42 1.00 6.16
CA GLY A 229 -4.18 1.70 6.48
C GLY A 229 -4.22 2.43 7.83
N PRO A 230 -3.35 3.44 8.04
CA PRO A 230 -3.11 4.07 9.34
C PRO A 230 -4.36 4.53 10.09
N VAL A 231 -4.27 4.57 11.41
CA VAL A 231 -5.35 4.98 12.33
C VAL A 231 -4.82 6.09 13.23
N VAL A 232 -5.66 7.01 13.66
CA VAL A 232 -5.29 8.05 14.63
C VAL A 232 -5.76 7.64 16.01
N SER A 233 -4.84 7.60 16.97
CA SER A 233 -5.20 7.60 18.40
C SER A 233 -5.36 9.04 18.84
N THR A 234 -6.49 9.38 19.45
CA THR A 234 -6.77 10.70 20.06
C THR A 234 -6.64 10.70 21.57
N SER A 235 -6.38 9.55 22.20
CA SER A 235 -6.24 9.38 23.66
C SER A 235 -4.79 9.30 24.16
N PHE A 236 -3.80 9.32 23.27
CA PHE A 236 -2.40 9.10 23.64
C PHE A 236 -1.86 10.14 24.63
N ARG A 237 -1.27 9.68 25.73
CA ARG A 237 -0.72 10.51 26.80
C ARG A 237 0.70 10.08 27.15
N LEU A 238 1.66 10.99 27.00
CA LEU A 238 3.06 10.73 27.37
C LEU A 238 3.23 10.80 28.89
N SER A 239 3.78 9.73 29.48
CA SER A 239 4.20 9.73 30.88
C SER A 239 5.56 10.39 31.08
N GLU A 240 5.81 10.87 32.29
CA GLU A 240 7.14 11.33 32.73
C GLU A 240 8.21 10.26 32.48
N SER A 241 7.96 9.04 32.92
CA SER A 241 8.90 7.91 32.79
C SER A 241 9.28 7.60 31.34
N PHE A 242 8.37 7.78 30.40
CA PHE A 242 8.64 7.60 28.97
C PHE A 242 9.61 8.69 28.45
N LEU A 243 9.38 9.94 28.85
CA LEU A 243 10.19 11.09 28.45
C LEU A 243 11.58 11.12 29.12
N GLU A 244 11.67 10.65 30.36
CA GLU A 244 12.91 10.57 31.14
C GLU A 244 13.80 9.41 30.71
N SER A 245 13.25 8.37 30.07
CA SER A 245 14.06 7.35 29.45
C SER A 245 14.99 8.04 28.43
N GLU A 246 16.30 8.06 28.69
CA GLU A 246 17.33 8.60 27.79
C GLU A 246 17.47 7.77 26.50
N THR A 247 16.48 6.93 26.21
CA THR A 247 16.38 6.25 24.95
C THR A 247 16.28 7.27 23.82
N SER A 248 16.84 6.93 22.67
CA SER A 248 16.71 7.74 21.45
C SER A 248 15.26 8.06 21.07
N ARG A 249 14.28 7.33 21.63
CA ARG A 249 12.85 7.44 21.35
C ARG A 249 12.21 8.72 21.91
N SER A 250 12.57 9.14 23.12
CA SER A 250 11.91 10.27 23.81
C SER A 250 12.18 11.63 23.14
N ARG A 251 13.31 11.77 22.44
CA ARG A 251 13.73 13.02 21.76
C ARG A 251 12.82 13.44 20.59
N HIS A 252 11.96 12.54 20.12
CA HIS A 252 11.05 12.78 19.00
C HIS A 252 9.69 13.32 19.43
N PHE A 253 9.42 13.34 20.74
CA PHE A 253 8.20 13.88 21.31
C PHE A 253 8.46 15.25 21.94
N ASP A 254 7.51 16.16 21.80
CA ASP A 254 7.58 17.46 22.45
C ASP A 254 7.34 17.29 23.96
N LYS A 255 8.37 17.58 24.78
CA LYS A 255 8.27 17.52 26.24
C LYS A 255 7.14 18.38 26.81
N LYS A 256 6.66 19.40 26.08
CA LYS A 256 5.51 20.23 26.51
C LYS A 256 4.16 19.50 26.46
N LEU A 257 4.12 18.32 25.83
CA LEU A 257 2.95 17.43 25.77
C LEU A 257 2.94 16.37 26.88
N LYS A 258 3.90 16.43 27.83
CA LYS A 258 3.88 15.59 29.04
C LYS A 258 2.52 15.68 29.73
N ASP A 259 1.96 14.52 30.06
CA ASP A 259 0.65 14.32 30.71
C ASP A 259 -0.56 14.92 29.97
N LYS A 260 -0.36 15.44 28.75
CA LYS A 260 -1.41 15.95 27.89
C LYS A 260 -1.81 14.91 26.86
N VAL A 261 -3.11 14.83 26.64
CA VAL A 261 -3.68 14.06 25.54
C VAL A 261 -3.33 14.76 24.23
N HIS A 262 -2.82 14.02 23.26
CA HIS A 262 -2.52 14.52 21.93
C HIS A 262 -2.59 13.38 20.91
N PRO A 263 -2.94 13.68 19.65
CA PRO A 263 -3.08 12.62 18.69
C PRO A 263 -1.75 12.08 18.20
N VAL A 264 -1.74 10.79 17.90
CA VAL A 264 -0.62 10.09 17.25
C VAL A 264 -1.13 9.18 16.16
N LEU A 265 -0.28 8.90 15.17
CA LEU A 265 -0.63 8.03 14.06
C LEU A 265 -0.13 6.61 14.31
N ILE A 266 -1.05 5.65 14.41
CA ILE A 266 -0.74 4.21 14.45
C ILE A 266 -0.60 3.70 13.02
N VAL A 267 0.53 3.08 12.71
CA VAL A 267 0.87 2.59 11.37
C VAL A 267 1.10 1.08 11.32
N GLY A 268 0.97 0.37 12.44
CA GLY A 268 1.13 -1.09 12.47
C GLY A 268 1.34 -1.62 13.89
N TRP A 269 1.81 -2.87 13.99
CA TRP A 269 2.22 -3.49 15.24
C TRP A 269 3.36 -4.49 15.02
N THR A 270 4.01 -4.88 16.10
CA THR A 270 5.08 -5.86 16.09
C THR A 270 5.08 -6.65 17.39
N ASN A 271 5.38 -7.94 17.30
CA ASN A 271 5.60 -8.76 18.46
C ASN A 271 7.04 -8.55 18.95
N THR A 272 7.19 -8.03 20.16
CA THR A 272 8.49 -7.80 20.79
C THR A 272 8.76 -8.85 21.86
N ALA A 273 9.97 -8.82 22.41
CA ALA A 273 10.36 -9.62 23.56
C ALA A 273 9.47 -9.48 24.80
N ILE A 274 8.76 -8.36 24.93
CA ILE A 274 7.91 -8.06 26.10
C ILE A 274 6.42 -8.15 25.76
N GLY A 275 6.08 -8.67 24.58
CA GLY A 275 4.72 -8.74 24.05
C GLY A 275 4.49 -7.83 22.85
N GLU A 276 3.22 -7.66 22.49
CA GLU A 276 2.82 -6.87 21.33
C GLU A 276 2.99 -5.36 21.59
N ALA A 277 3.41 -4.66 20.55
CA ALA A 277 3.57 -3.21 20.56
C ALA A 277 3.02 -2.56 19.29
N TRP A 278 2.34 -1.43 19.46
CA TRP A 278 1.93 -0.54 18.39
C TRP A 278 3.13 0.18 17.80
N ASN A 279 3.17 0.25 16.47
CA ASN A 279 4.11 1.05 15.70
C ASN A 279 3.45 2.41 15.42
N ILE A 280 4.00 3.49 15.96
CA ILE A 280 3.44 4.84 15.82
C ILE A 280 4.42 5.84 15.21
N ILE A 281 3.89 6.85 14.53
CA ILE A 281 4.66 7.99 14.02
C ILE A 281 4.31 9.23 14.86
N SER A 282 5.36 9.88 15.38
CA SER A 282 5.22 11.18 16.04
C SER A 282 5.23 12.31 15.00
N THR A 283 4.18 13.13 15.01
CA THR A 283 4.07 14.34 14.18
C THR A 283 4.91 15.50 14.70
N THR A 284 5.46 15.45 15.90
CA THR A 284 6.30 16.55 16.43
C THR A 284 7.75 16.46 15.96
N ALA A 285 8.18 15.31 15.45
CA ALA A 285 9.56 15.12 15.02
C ALA A 285 9.83 15.85 13.68
N LYS A 286 10.93 16.62 13.62
CA LYS A 286 11.47 17.20 12.37
C LYS A 286 11.70 16.15 11.27
N LYS A 287 11.81 14.88 11.64
CA LYS A 287 11.90 13.72 10.75
C LYS A 287 10.70 12.81 11.02
N ALA A 288 9.59 13.07 10.34
CA ALA A 288 8.29 12.38 10.48
C ALA A 288 8.28 10.92 9.97
N THR A 289 9.45 10.26 9.89
CA THR A 289 9.60 8.89 9.39
C THR A 289 10.03 7.90 10.47
N HIS A 290 10.30 8.37 11.69
CA HIS A 290 10.66 7.48 12.79
C HIS A 290 9.43 6.79 13.36
N VAL A 291 9.47 5.46 13.28
CA VAL A 291 8.47 4.59 13.91
C VAL A 291 8.91 4.31 15.35
N HIS A 292 8.03 4.60 16.30
CA HIS A 292 8.17 4.31 17.71
C HIS A 292 7.32 3.11 18.09
N GLN A 293 7.77 2.34 19.08
CA GLN A 293 7.05 1.20 19.60
C GLN A 293 6.47 1.55 20.97
N VAL A 294 5.17 1.35 21.14
CA VAL A 294 4.43 1.51 22.40
C VAL A 294 3.72 0.19 22.69
N ALA A 295 3.96 -0.43 23.86
CA ALA A 295 3.32 -1.69 24.20
C ALA A 295 1.79 -1.53 24.29
N PHE A 296 1.05 -2.61 24.04
CA PHE A 296 -0.41 -2.59 24.12
C PHE A 296 -0.89 -2.23 25.54
N GLY A 297 -1.99 -1.47 25.63
CA GLY A 297 -2.53 -0.97 26.90
C GLY A 297 -1.65 0.06 27.62
N GLN A 298 -0.56 0.56 27.01
CA GLN A 298 0.26 1.63 27.56
C GLN A 298 -0.09 2.98 26.96
N LEU A 299 0.10 4.03 27.76
CA LEU A 299 -0.07 5.43 27.35
C LEU A 299 -1.46 5.73 26.75
N ASN A 300 -2.45 4.91 27.09
CA ASN A 300 -3.84 4.97 26.66
C ASN A 300 -3.99 5.00 25.12
N ILE A 301 -3.05 4.44 24.38
CA ILE A 301 -2.97 4.62 22.93
C ILE A 301 -4.13 3.96 22.16
N ASP A 302 -4.72 2.94 22.73
CA ASP A 302 -5.78 2.11 22.14
C ASP A 302 -7.18 2.39 22.74
N GLU A 303 -7.34 3.41 23.60
CA GLU A 303 -8.63 3.76 24.21
C GLU A 303 -9.57 4.52 23.26
N ASP A 304 -9.07 5.50 22.51
CA ASP A 304 -9.84 6.29 21.55
C ASP A 304 -9.10 6.34 20.21
N CYS A 305 -9.45 5.39 19.34
CA CYS A 305 -8.90 5.25 18.00
C CYS A 305 -9.95 5.55 16.94
N ILE A 306 -9.61 6.45 16.03
CA ILE A 306 -10.49 6.85 14.92
C ILE A 306 -9.76 6.77 13.58
N ALA A 307 -10.55 6.49 12.55
CA ALA A 307 -10.11 6.42 11.17
C ALA A 307 -11.09 7.17 10.25
N PRO A 308 -10.64 7.69 9.11
CA PRO A 308 -11.57 8.12 8.07
C PRO A 308 -12.44 6.94 7.61
N ASN A 309 -13.75 7.13 7.55
CA ASN A 309 -14.70 6.11 7.06
C ASN A 309 -14.56 5.92 5.53
N ASN A 310 -14.13 6.96 4.83
CA ASN A 310 -13.85 6.91 3.40
C ASN A 310 -12.67 5.97 3.08
N ASN A 311 -12.80 5.24 1.97
CA ASN A 311 -11.77 4.36 1.44
C ASN A 311 -10.88 5.04 0.38
N PHE A 312 -11.13 6.30 0.07
CA PHE A 312 -10.35 7.15 -0.84
C PHE A 312 -10.24 6.67 -2.29
N ASN A 313 -10.97 5.64 -2.69
CA ASN A 313 -10.90 5.07 -4.05
C ASN A 313 -11.43 6.01 -5.14
N SER A 314 -12.35 6.91 -4.77
CA SER A 314 -12.95 7.90 -5.66
C SER A 314 -12.22 9.23 -5.71
N TRP A 315 -11.14 9.39 -4.95
CA TRP A 315 -10.41 10.65 -4.83
C TRP A 315 -9.26 10.74 -5.81
N THR A 316 -8.89 11.97 -6.19
CA THR A 316 -7.76 12.22 -7.07
C THR A 316 -6.52 12.56 -6.24
N TRP A 317 -5.50 11.71 -6.35
CA TRP A 317 -4.23 11.88 -5.61
C TRP A 317 -3.14 12.55 -6.45
N GLN A 318 -3.48 12.95 -7.67
CA GLN A 318 -2.59 13.59 -8.61
C GLN A 318 -3.15 14.94 -9.06
N GLU A 319 -2.28 15.91 -9.32
CA GLU A 319 -2.67 17.22 -9.84
C GLU A 319 -3.17 17.12 -11.29
N GLY A 320 -4.10 17.99 -11.68
CA GLY A 320 -4.60 18.09 -13.04
C GLY A 320 -3.62 18.81 -13.98
N PRO A 321 -3.94 18.90 -15.29
CA PRO A 321 -5.22 18.54 -15.91
C PRO A 321 -5.44 17.03 -16.04
N PHE A 322 -6.70 16.57 -15.96
CA PHE A 322 -7.05 15.14 -16.03
C PHE A 322 -7.51 14.74 -17.44
N PHE A 323 -7.06 13.58 -17.90
CA PHE A 323 -7.63 12.87 -19.04
C PHE A 323 -8.20 11.53 -18.56
N GLN A 324 -9.51 11.37 -18.70
CA GLN A 324 -10.23 10.22 -18.17
C GLN A 324 -10.37 9.12 -19.23
N VAL A 325 -9.92 7.92 -18.87
CA VAL A 325 -9.99 6.74 -19.74
C VAL A 325 -10.52 5.53 -18.99
N GLU A 326 -11.22 4.66 -19.71
CA GLU A 326 -11.58 3.36 -19.19
C GLU A 326 -10.41 2.39 -19.39
N ILE A 327 -9.67 2.13 -18.31
CA ILE A 327 -8.65 1.09 -18.28
C ILE A 327 -9.27 -0.14 -17.61
N ASP A 328 -9.07 -1.32 -18.19
CA ASP A 328 -9.62 -2.57 -17.69
C ASP A 328 -9.32 -2.73 -16.18
N LYS A 329 -10.34 -3.13 -15.40
CA LYS A 329 -10.28 -3.23 -13.94
C LYS A 329 -9.20 -4.19 -13.46
N ASN A 330 -8.88 -5.19 -14.28
CA ASN A 330 -7.90 -6.22 -13.97
C ASN A 330 -6.49 -5.85 -14.42
N ASP A 331 -6.33 -4.78 -15.20
CA ASP A 331 -5.03 -4.32 -15.63
C ASP A 331 -4.43 -3.42 -14.57
N SER A 332 -3.77 -4.00 -13.58
CA SER A 332 -2.92 -3.26 -12.64
C SER A 332 -1.51 -3.02 -13.22
N LYS A 333 -1.20 -3.51 -14.42
CA LYS A 333 0.17 -3.45 -14.98
C LYS A 333 0.53 -2.03 -15.38
N TRP A 334 -0.44 -1.26 -15.88
CA TRP A 334 -0.20 0.15 -16.21
C TRP A 334 0.15 1.00 -14.98
N LEU A 335 -0.05 0.52 -13.74
CA LEU A 335 0.45 1.19 -12.53
C LEU A 335 1.94 0.94 -12.28
N VAL A 336 2.60 0.12 -13.08
CA VAL A 336 4.01 -0.26 -12.93
C VAL A 336 4.80 -0.01 -14.22
N GLU A 337 4.14 -0.07 -15.38
CA GLU A 337 4.76 0.17 -16.69
C GLU A 337 5.24 1.63 -16.87
N ASP A 338 6.24 1.84 -17.73
CA ASP A 338 6.77 3.16 -18.06
C ASP A 338 5.92 3.88 -19.11
N LYS A 339 5.23 3.10 -19.96
CA LYS A 339 4.38 3.58 -21.05
C LYS A 339 3.05 2.87 -21.03
N LEU A 340 2.05 3.50 -21.62
CA LEU A 340 0.75 2.87 -21.85
C LEU A 340 0.23 3.30 -23.22
N ASN A 341 -0.24 2.33 -24.01
CA ASN A 341 -0.98 2.60 -25.23
C ASN A 341 -2.48 2.43 -24.94
N VAL A 342 -3.25 3.50 -25.08
CA VAL A 342 -4.71 3.48 -24.91
C VAL A 342 -5.41 3.70 -26.25
N VAL A 343 -6.47 2.96 -26.48
CA VAL A 343 -7.35 3.15 -27.64
C VAL A 343 -8.52 4.03 -27.22
N VAL A 344 -8.68 5.18 -27.87
CA VAL A 344 -9.68 6.19 -27.51
C VAL A 344 -10.56 6.55 -28.71
N SER A 345 -11.79 6.98 -28.45
CA SER A 345 -12.66 7.52 -29.50
C SER A 345 -12.18 8.90 -29.97
N SER A 346 -12.74 9.38 -31.07
CA SER A 346 -12.45 10.74 -31.56
C SER A 346 -12.95 11.83 -30.61
N GLU A 347 -14.00 11.56 -29.84
CA GLU A 347 -14.51 12.46 -28.80
C GLU A 347 -13.53 12.54 -27.61
N GLN A 348 -13.08 11.39 -27.10
CA GLN A 348 -12.05 11.34 -26.07
C GLN A 348 -10.73 11.96 -26.53
N LEU A 349 -10.42 11.88 -27.83
CA LEU A 349 -9.27 12.56 -28.38
C LEU A 349 -9.40 14.09 -28.28
N CYS A 350 -10.60 14.65 -28.46
CA CYS A 350 -10.86 16.07 -28.21
C CYS A 350 -10.68 16.45 -26.72
N GLU A 351 -11.11 15.59 -25.80
CA GLU A 351 -10.88 15.79 -24.36
C GLU A 351 -9.39 15.77 -24.02
N LEU A 352 -8.63 14.83 -24.60
CA LEU A 352 -7.18 14.78 -24.47
C LEU A 352 -6.53 16.05 -25.00
N SER A 353 -6.98 16.55 -26.16
CA SER A 353 -6.48 17.82 -26.73
C SER A 353 -6.63 18.96 -25.73
N THR A 354 -7.78 19.07 -25.05
CA THR A 354 -7.97 20.06 -23.98
C THR A 354 -7.00 19.84 -22.81
N ALA A 355 -6.83 18.60 -22.35
CA ALA A 355 -5.94 18.28 -21.23
C ALA A 355 -4.46 18.60 -21.53
N VAL A 356 -4.02 18.48 -22.79
CA VAL A 356 -2.63 18.79 -23.19
C VAL A 356 -2.45 20.22 -23.74
N GLY A 357 -3.50 21.05 -23.74
CA GLY A 357 -3.43 22.44 -24.19
C GLY A 357 -3.46 22.63 -25.72
N GLY A 358 -4.22 21.79 -26.43
CA GLY A 358 -4.57 21.93 -27.84
C GLY A 358 -3.72 21.09 -28.78
N ASP A 359 -2.52 21.57 -29.11
CA ASP A 359 -1.68 21.00 -30.15
C ASP A 359 -0.92 19.77 -29.67
N PHE A 360 -1.21 18.59 -30.25
CA PHE A 360 -0.55 17.34 -29.91
C PHE A 360 0.93 17.26 -30.28
N VAL A 361 1.36 17.87 -31.39
CA VAL A 361 2.79 17.89 -31.79
C VAL A 361 3.56 18.69 -30.77
N GLN A 362 3.07 19.90 -30.50
CA GLN A 362 3.69 20.79 -29.52
C GLN A 362 3.68 20.14 -28.14
N ALA A 363 2.56 19.56 -27.71
CA ALA A 363 2.45 18.89 -26.41
C ALA A 363 3.41 17.70 -26.27
N ALA A 364 3.59 16.90 -27.33
CA ALA A 364 4.53 15.78 -27.33
C ALA A 364 5.99 16.27 -27.29
N ASN A 365 6.33 17.28 -28.10
CA ASN A 365 7.68 17.87 -28.15
C ASN A 365 8.07 18.57 -26.84
N GLU A 366 7.13 19.31 -26.24
CA GLU A 366 7.33 20.00 -24.95
C GLU A 366 7.15 19.06 -23.75
N ARG A 367 6.74 17.81 -23.97
CA ARG A 367 6.39 16.83 -22.93
C ARG A 367 5.42 17.42 -21.90
N LYS A 368 4.38 18.11 -22.38
CA LYS A 368 3.36 18.72 -21.53
C LYS A 368 2.75 17.65 -20.62
N MET A 369 2.82 17.91 -19.32
CA MET A 369 2.33 17.00 -18.30
C MET A 369 0.81 17.09 -18.19
N PHE A 370 0.18 15.92 -18.11
CA PHE A 370 -1.21 15.76 -17.71
C PHE A 370 -1.35 14.48 -16.88
N THR A 371 -2.52 14.27 -16.29
CA THR A 371 -2.78 13.11 -15.45
C THR A 371 -3.77 12.19 -16.13
N LEU A 372 -3.33 10.98 -16.46
CA LEU A 372 -4.19 9.91 -16.91
C LEU A 372 -4.95 9.34 -15.72
N GLN A 373 -6.28 9.29 -15.80
CA GLN A 373 -7.14 8.83 -14.72
C GLN A 373 -8.07 7.70 -15.18
N ASN A 374 -8.13 6.62 -14.40
CA ASN A 374 -9.13 5.58 -14.64
C ASN A 374 -10.51 6.04 -14.15
N ILE A 375 -11.49 6.12 -15.06
CA ILE A 375 -12.87 6.53 -14.74
C ILE A 375 -13.49 5.70 -13.61
N ARG A 376 -13.18 4.40 -13.57
CA ARG A 376 -13.75 3.45 -12.59
C ARG A 376 -13.04 3.46 -11.25
N LYS A 377 -11.81 3.96 -11.22
CA LYS A 377 -10.98 4.05 -10.01
C LYS A 377 -10.20 5.37 -10.07
N PRO A 378 -10.84 6.51 -9.74
CA PRO A 378 -10.21 7.83 -9.83
C PRO A 378 -8.91 7.97 -9.04
N ALA A 379 -8.78 7.20 -7.95
CA ALA A 379 -7.55 7.10 -7.17
C ALA A 379 -6.41 6.42 -7.92
N HIS A 380 -6.68 5.65 -8.96
CA HIS A 380 -5.67 5.10 -9.85
C HIS A 380 -5.45 6.09 -11.00
N SER A 381 -4.56 7.05 -10.76
CA SER A 381 -4.15 8.05 -11.74
C SER A 381 -2.63 8.13 -11.83
N ARG A 382 -2.08 8.63 -12.93
CA ARG A 382 -0.63 8.84 -13.08
C ARG A 382 -0.35 10.05 -13.94
N SER A 383 0.62 10.85 -13.52
CA SER A 383 1.14 11.92 -14.37
C SER A 383 1.96 11.33 -15.52
N CYS A 384 1.64 11.76 -16.74
CA CYS A 384 2.28 11.35 -17.98
C CYS A 384 2.41 12.53 -18.94
N TYR A 385 3.11 12.28 -20.03
CA TYR A 385 3.12 13.16 -21.20
C TYR A 385 2.83 12.33 -22.45
N LEU A 386 2.36 13.03 -23.48
CA LEU A 386 2.01 12.43 -24.75
C LEU A 386 3.28 12.05 -25.51
N GLN A 387 3.38 10.82 -26.00
CA GLN A 387 4.50 10.38 -26.82
C GLN A 387 4.09 10.25 -28.29
N LYS A 388 2.93 9.64 -28.57
CA LYS A 388 2.46 9.44 -29.95
C LYS A 388 0.94 9.37 -30.01
N VAL A 389 0.35 9.97 -31.05
CA VAL A 389 -1.04 9.72 -31.46
C VAL A 389 -1.01 9.15 -32.86
N SER A 390 -1.68 8.03 -33.07
CA SER A 390 -1.84 7.46 -34.41
C SER A 390 -3.26 6.98 -34.64
N PHE A 391 -3.69 7.03 -35.90
CA PHE A 391 -4.97 6.46 -36.30
C PHE A 391 -4.95 4.95 -36.07
N PHE A 392 -6.03 4.41 -35.51
CA PHE A 392 -6.21 2.96 -35.36
C PHE A 392 -7.15 2.44 -36.44
N THR A 393 -8.47 2.52 -36.21
CA THR A 393 -9.50 2.04 -37.14
C THR A 393 -10.81 2.78 -36.89
N GLY A 394 -11.58 3.09 -37.93
CA GLY A 394 -12.89 3.72 -37.80
C GLY A 394 -12.79 5.10 -37.14
N ASP A 395 -13.40 5.25 -35.96
CA ASP A 395 -13.38 6.46 -35.13
C ASP A 395 -12.38 6.39 -33.97
N LYS A 396 -11.52 5.37 -33.95
CA LYS A 396 -10.59 5.07 -32.86
C LYS A 396 -9.17 5.50 -33.16
N TRP A 397 -8.47 5.89 -32.09
CA TRP A 397 -7.10 6.38 -32.10
C TRP A 397 -6.26 5.64 -31.08
N ASN A 398 -5.00 5.34 -31.42
CA ASN A 398 -4.00 4.89 -30.48
C ASN A 398 -3.30 6.12 -29.89
N VAL A 399 -3.27 6.19 -28.56
CA VAL A 399 -2.57 7.22 -27.80
C VAL A 399 -1.52 6.53 -26.93
N LEU A 400 -0.26 6.71 -27.30
CA LEU A 400 0.87 6.27 -26.49
C LEU A 400 1.28 7.39 -25.55
N VAL A 401 1.21 7.11 -24.25
CA VAL A 401 1.69 8.00 -23.19
C VAL A 401 2.92 7.40 -22.52
N LYS A 402 3.81 8.28 -22.04
CA LYS A 402 4.93 7.89 -21.19
C LYS A 402 4.72 8.50 -19.81
N PHE A 403 4.77 7.66 -18.78
CA PHE A 403 4.60 8.11 -17.41
C PHE A 403 5.87 8.76 -16.90
N ARG A 404 5.72 9.76 -16.04
CA ARG A 404 6.85 10.35 -15.33
C ARG A 404 7.43 9.33 -14.36
N ASP A 405 8.75 9.16 -14.40
CA ASP A 405 9.43 8.29 -13.44
C ASP A 405 9.58 9.05 -12.11
N GLU A 406 8.65 8.79 -11.19
CA GLU A 406 8.61 9.43 -9.87
C GLU A 406 9.82 9.06 -8.98
N ASN A 407 10.60 8.04 -9.37
CA ASN A 407 11.80 7.63 -8.65
C ASN A 407 13.01 8.54 -8.93
N VAL A 408 12.94 9.34 -9.99
CA VAL A 408 14.03 10.21 -10.42
C VAL A 408 13.81 11.59 -9.82
N GLY A 409 13.96 11.68 -8.50
CA GLY A 409 13.83 12.93 -7.74
C GLY A 409 15.00 13.92 -7.90
N GLY A 410 15.86 13.72 -8.90
CA GLY A 410 16.92 14.65 -9.29
C GLY A 410 16.53 15.37 -10.58
N ASN A 411 17.05 16.58 -10.78
CA ASN A 411 17.16 17.16 -12.12
C ASN A 411 17.98 16.19 -12.97
N VAL A 412 17.31 15.22 -13.58
CA VAL A 412 17.93 14.43 -14.63
C VAL A 412 17.73 15.26 -15.87
N ASP A 413 18.85 15.74 -16.39
CA ASP A 413 18.94 16.24 -17.75
C ASP A 413 18.28 15.20 -18.63
N ILE A 414 17.14 15.59 -19.16
CA ILE A 414 16.33 14.72 -19.98
C ILE A 414 17.11 14.56 -21.26
N ASP A 415 17.81 13.44 -21.40
CA ASP A 415 18.39 13.03 -22.66
C ASP A 415 17.27 13.08 -23.70
N ARG A 416 17.42 14.01 -24.65
CA ARG A 416 16.61 14.04 -25.86
C ARG A 416 17.10 12.85 -26.67
N ASP A 417 16.45 11.70 -26.46
CA ASP A 417 16.55 10.59 -27.40
C ASP A 417 16.18 11.16 -28.78
N ASP A 418 17.20 11.39 -29.59
CA ASP A 418 17.14 12.03 -30.91
C ASP A 418 16.64 11.02 -31.96
N ASP A 419 15.55 10.34 -31.61
CA ASP A 419 14.80 9.50 -32.54
C ASP A 419 14.03 10.45 -33.46
N GLY A 420 14.69 10.95 -34.50
CA GLY A 420 14.07 11.74 -35.56
C GLY A 420 12.90 10.99 -36.16
N PHE A 421 11.68 11.36 -35.78
CA PHE A 421 10.45 10.71 -36.21
C PHE A 421 9.69 11.58 -37.22
N ASP A 422 9.36 11.00 -38.38
CA ASP A 422 8.40 11.49 -39.40
C ASP A 422 6.93 11.51 -38.89
N ASN A 423 6.68 11.94 -37.65
CA ASN A 423 5.34 11.94 -37.05
C ASN A 423 4.52 13.20 -37.42
N GLU A 424 5.13 14.22 -38.00
CA GLU A 424 4.48 15.52 -38.23
C GLU A 424 3.28 15.41 -39.19
N ASP A 425 3.38 14.60 -40.25
CA ASP A 425 2.26 14.38 -41.19
C ASP A 425 1.07 13.64 -40.52
N ILE A 426 1.34 12.70 -39.61
CA ILE A 426 0.28 11.98 -38.88
C ILE A 426 -0.47 12.94 -37.95
N PHE A 427 0.24 13.76 -37.19
CA PHE A 427 -0.39 14.71 -36.29
C PHE A 427 -1.17 15.81 -37.02
N LEU A 428 -0.65 16.32 -38.13
CA LEU A 428 -1.37 17.30 -38.95
C LEU A 428 -2.64 16.71 -39.55
N ARG A 429 -2.63 15.44 -39.97
CA ARG A 429 -3.84 14.72 -40.42
C ARG A 429 -4.84 14.56 -39.29
N VAL A 430 -4.40 14.24 -38.07
CA VAL A 430 -5.26 14.15 -36.87
C VAL A 430 -5.93 15.49 -36.59
N GLN A 431 -5.15 16.57 -36.53
CA GLN A 431 -5.66 17.91 -36.26
C GLN A 431 -6.65 18.38 -37.34
N ARG A 432 -6.36 18.12 -38.62
CA ARG A 432 -7.30 18.42 -39.72
C ARG A 432 -8.62 17.68 -39.53
N ARG A 433 -8.58 16.40 -39.14
CA ARG A 433 -9.80 15.60 -38.90
C ARG A 433 -10.62 16.11 -37.73
N ILE A 434 -9.97 16.51 -36.63
CA ILE A 434 -10.64 17.12 -35.47
C ILE A 434 -11.27 18.47 -35.84
N ARG A 435 -10.55 19.31 -36.59
CA ARG A 435 -11.09 20.60 -37.06
C ARG A 435 -12.29 20.40 -37.97
N MET A 436 -12.21 19.48 -38.94
CA MET A 436 -13.33 19.22 -39.87
C MET A 436 -14.59 18.79 -39.11
N ARG A 437 -14.50 17.89 -38.12
CA ARG A 437 -15.67 17.51 -37.31
C ARG A 437 -16.29 18.67 -36.53
N ARG A 438 -15.47 19.55 -35.94
CA ARG A 438 -15.99 20.75 -35.26
C ARG A 438 -16.73 21.68 -36.22
N TYR A 439 -16.30 21.73 -37.49
CA TYR A 439 -17.02 22.50 -38.51
C TYR A 439 -18.34 21.83 -38.89
N ASP A 440 -18.37 20.51 -39.07
CA ASP A 440 -19.61 19.79 -39.39
C ASP A 440 -20.67 19.98 -38.29
N ASP A 441 -20.29 19.93 -37.01
CA ASP A 441 -21.21 20.20 -35.87
C ASP A 441 -21.70 21.66 -35.80
N LEU A 442 -20.94 22.62 -36.37
CA LEU A 442 -21.30 24.03 -36.42
C LEU A 442 -22.31 24.38 -37.53
N TYR A 443 -22.44 23.51 -38.55
CA TYR A 443 -23.33 23.71 -39.70
C TYR A 443 -24.63 22.90 -39.64
N ASP A 444 -24.88 22.13 -38.57
CA ASP A 444 -26.14 21.39 -38.36
C ASP A 444 -27.23 22.23 -37.65
N PHE A 445 -27.06 23.56 -37.61
CA PHE A 445 -28.09 24.49 -37.16
C PHE A 445 -29.02 24.90 -38.32
N GLY A 446 -30.05 24.07 -38.54
CA GLY A 446 -31.39 24.50 -38.98
C GLY A 446 -31.62 24.73 -40.48
N ASP A 447 -32.25 23.74 -41.11
CA ASP A 447 -33.39 23.99 -42.01
C ASP A 447 -34.68 24.14 -41.19
#